data_AF-A0A2A2KZ44-F1
#
_entry.id   AF-A0A2A2KZ44-F1
#
_cell.length_a   1.000
_cell.length_b   1.000
_cell.length_c   1.000
_cell.angle_alpha   90.00
_cell.angle_beta   90.00
_cell.angle_gamma   90.00
#
_symmetry.space_group_name_H-M   'P 1'
#
loop_
_entity.id
_entity.type
_entity.pdbx_description
1 polymer ?
#
loop_
_entity_poly.entity_id
_entity_poly.type
_entity_poly.pdbx_seq_one_letter_code
_entity_poly.pdbx_strand_id
1 'polypeptide(L)'
;MERAIEKVKDENKCDKSCRETIEEYQQRLRKKKIISENETVFTEMQKFSSWTLSDIYYIPTHEMPFFSGLMKIFYKGGLFIECVFVKYLRVVDHQIPTKVDESTAMTKFARKTYLVKYYNEDLTFFHSIKFSQFIKNKNERYKFCSTVVKSYHKVLFLNSSFANGINNTIFETPTV
;
A
#
# COMPACT_ATOMS: atom_id res chain seq x y z
N MET A 1 -17.23 -2.76 -9.64
CA MET A 1 -16.24 -2.24 -10.61
C MET A 1 -16.95 -1.70 -11.84
N GLU A 2 -17.81 -2.48 -12.49
CA GLU A 2 -18.58 -2.07 -13.69
C GLU A 2 -19.26 -0.70 -13.55
N ARG A 3 -19.99 -0.45 -12.45
CA ARG A 3 -20.61 0.85 -12.18
C ARG A 3 -19.62 2.03 -12.16
N ALA A 4 -18.39 1.83 -11.70
CA ALA A 4 -17.36 2.87 -11.72
C ALA A 4 -16.92 3.15 -13.17
N ILE A 5 -16.71 2.09 -13.96
CA ILE A 5 -16.34 2.18 -15.37
C ILE A 5 -17.45 2.86 -16.18
N GLU A 6 -18.70 2.46 -16.01
CA GLU A 6 -19.86 3.08 -16.66
C GLU A 6 -19.93 4.58 -16.38
N LYS A 7 -19.73 4.98 -15.12
CA LYS A 7 -19.74 6.40 -14.71
C LYS A 7 -18.59 7.20 -15.32
N VAL A 8 -17.41 6.58 -15.48
CA VAL A 8 -16.26 7.24 -16.09
C VAL A 8 -16.44 7.39 -17.61
N LYS A 9 -17.03 6.39 -18.26
CA LYS A 9 -17.30 6.42 -19.71
C LYS A 9 -18.43 7.38 -20.10
N ASP A 10 -19.33 7.70 -19.16
CA ASP A 10 -20.41 8.66 -19.38
C ASP A 10 -19.91 10.10 -19.17
N GLU A 11 -19.73 10.84 -20.27
CA GLU A 11 -19.22 12.22 -20.26
C GLU A 11 -20.06 13.19 -19.42
N ASN A 12 -21.34 12.89 -19.21
CA ASN A 12 -22.23 13.70 -18.38
C ASN A 12 -22.06 13.41 -16.88
N LYS A 13 -21.43 12.28 -16.52
CA LYS A 13 -21.20 11.85 -15.12
C LYS A 13 -19.74 11.97 -14.68
N CYS A 14 -18.81 12.05 -15.62
CA CYS A 14 -17.38 12.25 -15.37
C CYS A 14 -17.01 13.72 -15.63
N ASP A 15 -16.99 14.50 -14.54
CA ASP A 15 -16.55 15.90 -14.56
C ASP A 15 -15.07 16.05 -14.98
N LYS A 16 -14.61 17.30 -15.13
CA LYS A 16 -13.23 17.60 -15.54
C LYS A 16 -12.19 16.89 -14.65
N SER A 17 -12.37 16.92 -13.34
CA SER A 17 -11.45 16.28 -12.38
C SER A 17 -11.44 14.75 -12.50
N CYS A 18 -12.60 14.14 -12.76
CA CYS A 18 -12.72 12.72 -13.07
C CYS A 18 -11.94 12.36 -14.33
N ARG A 19 -12.05 13.15 -15.42
CA ARG A 19 -11.31 12.91 -16.66
C ARG A 19 -9.80 13.06 -16.47
N GLU A 20 -9.36 14.14 -15.82
CA GLU A 20 -7.95 14.36 -15.50
C GLU A 20 -7.35 13.22 -14.68
N THR A 21 -8.09 12.72 -13.67
CA THR A 21 -7.66 11.57 -12.86
C THR A 21 -7.50 10.30 -13.71
N ILE A 22 -8.41 10.08 -14.65
CA ILE A 22 -8.41 8.88 -15.50
C ILE A 22 -7.29 8.94 -16.55
N GLU A 23 -7.05 10.11 -17.12
CA GLU A 23 -5.92 10.37 -18.02
C GLU A 23 -4.60 10.17 -17.28
N GLU A 24 -4.45 10.74 -16.08
CA GLU A 24 -3.27 10.54 -15.24
C GLU A 24 -3.08 9.06 -14.88
N TYR A 25 -4.17 8.36 -14.54
CA TYR A 25 -4.10 6.93 -14.22
C TYR A 25 -3.61 6.11 -15.43
N GLN A 26 -4.13 6.38 -16.63
CA GLN A 26 -3.66 5.74 -17.85
C GLN A 26 -2.18 6.01 -18.13
N GLN A 27 -1.74 7.26 -17.97
CA GLN A 27 -0.32 7.63 -18.15
C GLN A 27 0.59 6.88 -17.17
N ARG A 28 0.21 6.81 -15.89
CA ARG A 28 1.00 6.10 -14.87
C ARG A 28 1.03 4.59 -15.14
N LEU A 29 -0.08 3.99 -15.57
CA LEU A 29 -0.14 2.57 -15.95
C LEU A 29 0.82 2.24 -17.11
N ARG A 30 0.88 3.10 -18.13
CA ARG A 30 1.82 2.97 -19.24
C ARG A 30 3.26 3.17 -18.81
N LYS A 31 3.54 4.21 -18.00
CA LYS A 31 4.88 4.47 -17.44
C LYS A 31 5.41 3.26 -16.66
N LYS A 32 4.54 2.58 -15.92
CA LYS A 32 4.85 1.36 -15.15
C LYS A 32 4.80 0.07 -15.98
N LYS A 33 4.51 0.15 -17.29
CA LYS A 33 4.37 -1.00 -18.20
C LYS A 33 3.34 -2.04 -17.73
N ILE A 34 2.30 -1.59 -17.03
CA ILE A 34 1.20 -2.46 -16.56
C ILE A 34 0.18 -2.72 -17.65
N ILE A 35 -0.01 -1.73 -18.53
CA ILE A 35 -0.82 -1.83 -19.74
C ILE A 35 0.04 -1.46 -20.95
N SER A 36 -0.27 -2.08 -22.08
CA SER A 36 0.31 -1.77 -23.40
C SER A 36 -0.34 -0.54 -24.04
N GLU A 37 0.22 -0.05 -25.15
CA GLU A 37 -0.35 1.08 -25.91
C GLU A 37 -1.78 0.80 -26.43
N ASN A 38 -2.08 -0.48 -26.70
CA ASN A 38 -3.38 -0.92 -27.21
C ASN A 38 -4.42 -1.15 -26.10
N GLU A 39 -4.00 -1.09 -24.84
CA GLU A 39 -4.87 -1.23 -23.68
C GLU A 39 -5.26 0.16 -23.11
N THR A 40 -6.36 0.18 -22.36
CA THR A 40 -6.84 1.37 -21.67
C THR A 40 -6.85 1.16 -20.17
N VAL A 41 -7.00 2.25 -19.42
CA VAL A 41 -7.27 2.22 -17.98
C VAL A 41 -8.42 1.27 -17.60
N PHE A 42 -9.42 1.13 -18.47
CA PHE A 42 -10.58 0.26 -18.22
C PHE A 42 -10.19 -1.22 -18.24
N THR A 43 -9.23 -1.61 -19.08
CA THR A 43 -8.69 -2.97 -19.11
C THR A 43 -8.09 -3.33 -17.75
N GLU A 44 -7.35 -2.39 -17.14
CA GLU A 44 -6.80 -2.60 -15.80
C GLU A 44 -7.87 -2.52 -14.70
N MET A 45 -8.84 -1.60 -14.80
CA MET A 45 -9.94 -1.52 -13.82
C MET A 45 -10.75 -2.81 -13.79
N GLN A 46 -11.00 -3.45 -14.94
CA GLN A 46 -11.75 -4.71 -15.03
C GLN A 46 -11.00 -5.90 -14.42
N LYS A 47 -9.67 -5.88 -14.40
CA LYS A 47 -8.87 -6.92 -13.72
C LYS A 47 -9.21 -6.89 -12.23
N PHE A 48 -9.86 -7.93 -11.72
CA PHE A 48 -10.09 -8.08 -10.29
C PHE A 48 -8.77 -8.50 -9.63
N SER A 49 -7.91 -7.51 -9.37
CA SER A 49 -6.74 -7.69 -8.53
C SER A 49 -7.18 -7.70 -7.07
N SER A 50 -6.57 -8.57 -6.26
CA SER A 50 -6.75 -8.74 -4.81
C SER A 50 -7.06 -7.45 -4.04
N TRP A 51 -7.68 -7.54 -2.86
CA TRP A 51 -7.82 -6.38 -1.97
C TRP A 51 -6.58 -6.21 -1.09
N THR A 52 -6.34 -4.98 -0.59
CA THR A 52 -5.33 -4.74 0.45
C THR A 52 -5.95 -4.91 1.83
N LEU A 53 -5.18 -5.42 2.81
CA LEU A 53 -5.58 -5.47 4.23
C LEU A 53 -4.66 -4.55 5.03
N SER A 54 -5.10 -3.33 5.32
CA SER A 54 -4.38 -2.45 6.24
C SER A 54 -5.33 -1.62 7.09
N ASP A 55 -5.02 -1.51 8.38
CA ASP A 55 -5.71 -0.61 9.30
C ASP A 55 -5.31 0.87 9.07
N ILE A 56 -4.13 1.11 8.47
CA ILE A 56 -3.55 2.45 8.28
C ILE A 56 -2.92 2.54 6.88
N TYR A 57 -3.17 3.65 6.20
CA TYR A 57 -2.57 3.97 4.91
C TYR A 57 -1.83 5.31 5.00
N TYR A 58 -0.56 5.32 4.58
CA TYR A 58 0.19 6.56 4.40
C TYR A 58 0.16 6.96 2.92
N ILE A 59 -0.34 8.17 2.64
CA ILE A 59 -0.35 8.76 1.30
C ILE A 59 0.50 10.02 1.35
N PRO A 60 1.63 10.10 0.62
CA PRO A 60 2.40 11.33 0.52
C PRO A 60 1.53 12.49 0.03
N THR A 61 1.75 13.69 0.57
CA THR A 61 0.93 14.87 0.23
C THR A 61 0.88 15.15 -1.27
N HIS A 62 1.98 14.93 -2.01
CA HIS A 62 2.04 15.11 -3.45
C HIS A 62 1.22 14.08 -4.25
N GLU A 63 0.95 12.90 -3.68
CA GLU A 63 0.09 11.87 -4.28
C GLU A 63 -1.39 12.05 -3.93
N MET A 64 -1.70 12.89 -2.94
CA MET A 64 -3.06 13.08 -2.43
C MET A 64 -4.08 13.51 -3.51
N PRO A 65 -3.76 14.44 -4.44
CA PRO A 65 -4.71 14.81 -5.50
C PRO A 65 -5.12 13.60 -6.33
N PHE A 66 -4.15 12.82 -6.83
CA PHE A 66 -4.40 11.62 -7.62
C PHE A 66 -5.15 10.54 -6.83
N PHE A 67 -4.70 10.24 -5.61
CA PHE A 67 -5.34 9.26 -4.73
C PHE A 67 -6.81 9.62 -4.45
N SER A 68 -7.08 10.88 -4.10
CA SER A 68 -8.43 11.35 -3.81
C SER A 68 -9.34 11.32 -5.05
N GLY A 69 -8.79 11.60 -6.23
CA GLY A 69 -9.49 11.48 -7.51
C GLY A 69 -9.94 10.04 -7.76
N LEU A 70 -9.00 9.08 -7.65
CA LEU A 70 -9.32 7.65 -7.79
C LEU A 70 -10.37 7.22 -6.79
N MET A 71 -10.19 7.58 -5.51
CA MET A 71 -11.14 7.26 -4.45
C MET A 71 -12.54 7.76 -4.76
N LYS A 72 -12.70 9.00 -5.24
CA LYS A 72 -14.01 9.55 -5.63
C LYS A 72 -14.67 8.73 -6.74
N ILE A 73 -13.92 8.34 -7.77
CA ILE A 73 -14.43 7.55 -8.90
C ILE A 73 -14.97 6.21 -8.40
N PHE A 74 -14.15 5.47 -7.66
CA PHE A 74 -14.54 4.14 -7.21
C PHE A 74 -15.60 4.18 -6.09
N TYR A 75 -15.55 5.17 -5.20
CA TYR A 75 -16.59 5.40 -4.19
C TYR A 75 -17.96 5.66 -4.83
N LYS A 76 -18.01 6.53 -5.86
CA LYS A 76 -19.24 6.75 -6.66
C LYS A 76 -19.71 5.47 -7.36
N GLY A 77 -18.81 4.51 -7.62
CA GLY A 77 -19.12 3.17 -8.13
C GLY A 77 -19.49 2.14 -7.05
N GLY A 78 -19.55 2.53 -5.78
CA GLY A 78 -19.92 1.66 -4.65
C GLY A 78 -18.82 0.71 -4.18
N LEU A 79 -17.55 1.06 -4.37
CA LEU A 79 -16.41 0.21 -3.98
C LEU A 79 -15.79 0.65 -2.66
N PHE A 80 -15.35 -0.34 -1.88
CA PHE A 80 -14.60 -0.14 -0.64
C PHE A 80 -13.16 0.32 -0.92
N ILE A 81 -12.59 1.09 0.02
CA ILE A 81 -11.24 1.64 -0.07
C ILE A 81 -10.17 0.57 -0.34
N GLU A 82 -10.30 -0.63 0.23
CA GLU A 82 -9.35 -1.72 0.06
C GLU A 82 -9.23 -2.21 -1.40
N CYS A 83 -10.31 -2.12 -2.17
CA CYS A 83 -10.33 -2.44 -3.61
C CYS A 83 -9.73 -1.31 -4.45
N VAL A 84 -9.72 -0.08 -3.94
CA VAL A 84 -9.16 1.09 -4.62
C VAL A 84 -7.67 1.20 -4.35
N PHE A 85 -7.29 0.91 -3.10
CA PHE A 85 -5.91 1.07 -2.64
C PHE A 85 -4.97 0.17 -3.43
N VAL A 86 -5.39 -1.06 -3.76
CA VAL A 86 -4.60 -1.93 -4.65
C VAL A 86 -4.35 -1.27 -6.01
N LYS A 87 -5.35 -0.59 -6.59
CA LYS A 87 -5.24 0.07 -7.90
C LYS A 87 -4.29 1.26 -7.84
N TYR A 88 -4.37 2.05 -6.77
CA TYR A 88 -3.42 3.13 -6.50
C TYR A 88 -1.99 2.59 -6.32
N LEU A 89 -1.79 1.54 -5.51
CA LEU A 89 -0.48 0.94 -5.26
C LEU A 89 0.20 0.45 -6.54
N ARG A 90 -0.57 -0.05 -7.53
CA ARG A 90 0.01 -0.47 -8.82
C ARG A 90 0.74 0.64 -9.57
N VAL A 91 0.35 1.90 -9.37
CA VAL A 91 0.81 3.04 -10.19
C VAL A 91 1.59 4.10 -9.42
N VAL A 92 1.82 3.87 -8.13
CA VAL A 92 2.65 4.74 -7.31
C VAL A 92 3.91 4.00 -6.88
N ASP A 93 5.00 4.75 -6.75
CA ASP A 93 6.21 4.24 -6.11
C ASP A 93 5.91 3.96 -4.64
N HIS A 94 6.05 2.70 -4.25
CA HIS A 94 5.89 2.26 -2.87
C HIS A 94 6.87 1.13 -2.60
N GLN A 95 7.23 0.97 -1.34
CA GLN A 95 8.03 -0.16 -0.90
C GLN A 95 7.14 -1.40 -0.82
N ILE A 96 7.55 -2.48 -1.47
CA ILE A 96 6.93 -3.79 -1.32
C ILE A 96 7.75 -4.54 -0.26
N PRO A 97 7.12 -5.06 0.81
CA PRO A 97 7.84 -5.87 1.79
C PRO A 97 8.49 -7.06 1.10
N THR A 98 9.80 -7.24 1.27
CA THR A 98 10.58 -8.35 0.69
C THR A 98 10.12 -9.72 1.19
N LYS A 99 9.37 -9.78 2.29
CA LYS A 99 8.87 -11.01 2.91
C LYS A 99 7.45 -10.85 3.45
N VAL A 100 6.47 -10.73 2.56
CA VAL A 100 5.05 -10.55 2.92
C VAL A 100 4.54 -11.67 3.86
N ASP A 101 4.91 -12.92 3.62
CA ASP A 101 4.43 -14.04 4.45
C ASP A 101 5.03 -14.07 5.86
N GLU A 102 6.27 -13.59 6.03
CA GLU A 102 6.93 -13.49 7.35
C GLU A 102 6.48 -12.23 8.11
N SER A 103 6.06 -11.17 7.40
CA SER A 103 5.70 -9.86 7.97
C SER A 103 4.20 -9.68 8.27
N THR A 104 3.33 -10.49 7.66
CA THR A 104 1.87 -10.34 7.81
C THR A 104 1.33 -11.01 9.07
N ALA A 105 2.06 -11.92 9.71
CA ALA A 105 1.74 -12.60 10.98
C ALA A 105 0.22 -12.72 11.24
N MET A 106 -0.53 -13.27 10.28
CA MET A 106 -1.99 -13.07 10.26
C MET A 106 -2.71 -13.83 11.39
N THR A 107 -2.09 -14.83 12.02
CA THR A 107 -2.67 -15.57 13.15
C THR A 107 -2.23 -15.01 14.51
N LYS A 108 -3.11 -15.11 15.52
CA LYS A 108 -2.84 -14.60 16.88
C LYS A 108 -1.58 -15.18 17.52
N PHE A 109 -1.26 -16.45 17.21
CA PHE A 109 -0.05 -17.13 17.67
C PHE A 109 1.20 -16.66 16.93
N ALA A 110 1.10 -16.49 15.60
CA ALA A 110 2.16 -15.97 14.76
C ALA A 110 2.65 -14.60 15.24
N ARG A 111 1.75 -13.66 15.57
CA ARG A 111 2.12 -12.27 15.96
C ARG A 111 3.08 -12.21 17.13
N LYS A 112 2.84 -13.00 18.18
CA LYS A 112 3.67 -12.99 19.39
C LYS A 112 5.03 -13.67 19.16
N THR A 113 5.04 -14.80 18.47
CA THR A 113 6.25 -15.60 18.26
C THR A 113 7.17 -14.98 17.21
N TYR A 114 6.60 -14.36 16.18
CA TYR A 114 7.36 -13.77 15.09
C TYR A 114 7.79 -12.33 15.32
N LEU A 115 7.22 -11.62 16.31
CA LEU A 115 7.63 -10.25 16.64
C LEU A 115 9.13 -10.16 16.89
N VAL A 116 9.66 -10.99 17.79
CA VAL A 116 11.10 -10.97 18.12
C VAL A 116 11.97 -11.45 16.96
N LYS A 117 11.43 -12.28 16.08
CA LYS A 117 12.19 -12.92 14.99
C LYS A 117 12.30 -12.03 13.76
N TYR A 118 11.23 -11.34 13.38
CA TYR A 118 11.13 -10.63 12.10
C TYR A 118 10.98 -9.12 12.23
N TYR A 119 10.65 -8.59 13.41
CA TYR A 119 10.56 -7.16 13.61
C TYR A 119 11.94 -6.52 13.74
N ASN A 120 12.26 -5.61 12.83
CA ASN A 120 13.48 -4.80 12.85
C ASN A 120 13.19 -3.40 12.26
N GLU A 121 14.16 -2.50 12.38
CA GLU A 121 14.10 -1.12 11.89
C GLU A 121 13.92 -0.97 10.37
N ASP A 122 14.30 -1.97 9.58
CA ASP A 122 14.21 -1.96 8.11
C ASP A 122 12.89 -2.56 7.59
N LEU A 123 12.04 -3.03 8.50
CA LEU A 123 10.81 -3.71 8.14
C LEU A 123 9.76 -2.72 7.62
N THR A 124 9.40 -2.87 6.34
CA THR A 124 8.42 -2.02 5.64
C THR A 124 7.00 -2.12 6.19
N PHE A 125 6.62 -3.28 6.72
CA PHE A 125 5.29 -3.54 7.25
C PHE A 125 5.33 -4.63 8.31
N PHE A 126 4.57 -4.45 9.39
CA PHE A 126 4.18 -5.53 10.31
C PHE A 126 2.73 -5.29 10.68
N HIS A 127 1.91 -6.34 10.71
CA HIS A 127 0.50 -6.18 11.08
C HIS A 127 0.37 -5.54 12.49
N SER A 128 -0.71 -4.78 12.69
CA SER A 128 -0.92 -3.96 13.88
C SER A 128 -0.75 -4.77 15.18
N ILE A 129 0.15 -4.28 16.04
CA ILE A 129 0.45 -4.91 17.32
C ILE A 129 -0.63 -4.52 18.31
N LYS A 130 -1.54 -5.45 18.60
CA LYS A 130 -2.61 -5.21 19.58
C LYS A 130 -2.01 -5.14 20.98
N PHE A 131 -1.92 -3.95 21.57
CA PHE A 131 -1.38 -3.75 22.92
C PHE A 131 -2.02 -4.67 23.97
N SER A 132 -3.31 -4.97 23.83
CA SER A 132 -4.05 -5.90 24.69
C SER A 132 -3.43 -7.30 24.77
N GLN A 133 -2.61 -7.71 23.79
CA GLN A 133 -1.91 -8.99 23.77
C GLN A 133 -0.65 -9.01 24.65
N PHE A 134 -0.07 -7.85 24.98
CA PHE A 134 1.23 -7.76 25.67
C PHE A 134 1.11 -7.09 27.05
N ILE A 135 0.08 -6.28 27.30
CA ILE A 135 -0.10 -5.56 28.58
C ILE A 135 -0.19 -6.51 29.77
N LYS A 136 -0.82 -7.68 29.66
CA LYS A 136 -1.04 -8.56 30.82
C LYS A 136 0.20 -9.34 31.26
N ASN A 137 1.16 -9.63 30.37
CA ASN A 137 2.30 -10.51 30.67
C ASN A 137 3.62 -9.72 30.63
N LYS A 138 4.37 -9.71 31.74
CA LYS A 138 5.65 -8.96 31.86
C LYS A 138 6.69 -9.37 30.82
N ASN A 139 6.82 -10.66 30.50
CA ASN A 139 7.78 -11.13 29.50
C ASN A 139 7.41 -10.64 28.10
N GLU A 140 6.11 -10.57 27.80
CA GLU A 140 5.61 -10.05 26.54
C GLU A 140 5.76 -8.53 26.43
N ARG A 141 5.60 -7.78 27.53
CA ARG A 141 5.97 -6.36 27.58
C ARG A 141 7.46 -6.16 27.32
N TYR A 142 8.32 -6.96 27.95
CA TYR A 142 9.77 -6.86 27.76
C TYR A 142 10.15 -7.10 26.29
N LYS A 143 9.59 -8.13 25.64
CA LYS A 143 9.80 -8.38 24.21
C LYS A 143 9.33 -7.21 23.36
N PHE A 144 8.14 -6.67 23.62
CA PHE A 144 7.62 -5.51 22.90
C PHE A 144 8.53 -4.28 23.04
N CYS A 145 8.96 -3.95 24.26
CA CYS A 145 9.84 -2.80 24.50
C CYS A 145 11.23 -2.98 23.88
N SER A 146 11.82 -4.16 24.00
CA SER A 146 13.17 -4.43 23.49
C SER A 146 13.26 -4.58 21.97
N THR A 147 12.12 -4.76 21.29
CA THR A 147 12.02 -4.85 19.83
C THR A 147 11.39 -3.59 19.24
N VAL A 148 10.06 -3.45 19.35
CA VAL A 148 9.27 -2.39 18.70
C VAL A 148 9.68 -1.01 19.18
N VAL A 149 9.62 -0.75 20.50
CA VAL A 149 9.93 0.58 21.04
C VAL A 149 11.37 0.96 20.73
N LYS A 150 12.30 0.01 20.84
CA LYS A 150 13.71 0.23 20.52
C LYS A 150 13.94 0.53 19.04
N SER A 151 13.29 -0.20 18.13
CA SER A 151 13.38 0.07 16.68
C SER A 151 12.75 1.41 16.31
N TYR A 152 11.57 1.76 16.86
CA TYR A 152 10.98 3.09 16.68
C TYR A 152 11.89 4.20 17.21
N HIS A 153 12.50 4.00 18.38
CA HIS A 153 13.42 4.98 18.94
C HIS A 153 14.62 5.22 18.04
N LYS A 154 15.22 4.13 17.53
CA LYS A 154 16.31 4.20 16.55
C LYS A 154 15.87 4.98 15.31
N VAL A 155 14.73 4.60 14.72
CA VAL A 155 14.23 5.16 13.46
C VAL A 155 13.86 6.63 13.58
N LEU A 156 13.11 7.02 14.62
CA LEU A 156 12.54 8.36 14.74
C LEU A 156 13.47 9.37 15.39
N PHE A 157 14.37 8.94 16.29
CA PHE A 157 15.14 9.85 17.13
C PHE A 157 16.66 9.71 16.96
N LEU A 158 17.16 8.57 16.49
CA LEU A 158 18.61 8.34 16.40
C LEU A 158 19.14 8.28 14.95
N ASN A 159 18.31 7.92 13.97
CA ASN A 159 18.69 7.91 12.57
C ASN A 159 18.33 9.25 11.91
N SER A 160 19.33 10.13 11.75
CA SER A 160 19.19 11.42 11.04
C SER A 160 19.14 11.28 9.52
N SER A 161 19.31 10.07 8.98
CA SER A 161 19.30 9.81 7.54
C SER A 161 18.60 8.48 7.25
N PHE A 162 17.28 8.51 7.13
CA PHE A 162 16.61 7.56 6.25
C PHE A 162 17.03 7.90 4.82
N ALA A 163 18.11 7.26 4.34
CA ALA A 163 18.23 7.08 2.91
C ALA A 163 17.04 6.20 2.54
N ASN A 164 15.97 6.83 2.04
CA ASN A 164 14.80 6.12 1.53
C ASN A 164 15.28 4.90 0.74
N GLY A 165 14.90 3.70 1.16
CA GLY A 165 15.22 2.44 0.48
C GLY A 165 14.63 2.33 -0.95
N ILE A 166 14.23 3.46 -1.53
CA ILE A 166 13.74 3.64 -2.89
C ILE A 166 14.90 3.55 -3.89
N ASN A 167 16.14 3.87 -3.49
CA ASN A 167 17.23 4.07 -4.46
C ASN A 167 18.07 2.83 -4.82
N ASN A 168 17.92 1.69 -4.15
CA ASN A 168 18.88 0.58 -4.31
C ASN A 168 18.33 -0.75 -4.83
N THR A 169 17.10 -0.83 -5.30
CA THR A 169 16.65 -2.05 -6.00
C THR A 169 15.37 -1.78 -6.77
N ILE A 170 15.11 -2.59 -7.80
CA ILE A 170 13.98 -2.51 -8.75
C ILE A 170 14.30 -1.74 -10.05
N PHE A 171 15.41 -2.09 -10.73
CA PHE A 171 15.44 -2.27 -12.19
C PHE A 171 16.48 -3.32 -12.63
N GLU A 172 16.78 -4.32 -11.80
CA GLU A 172 17.37 -5.54 -12.35
C GLU A 172 16.22 -6.37 -12.94
N THR A 173 16.00 -6.16 -14.24
CA THR A 173 15.30 -7.12 -15.09
C THR A 173 15.83 -8.51 -14.81
N PRO A 174 14.97 -9.54 -14.65
CA PRO A 174 15.45 -10.92 -14.65
C PRO A 174 16.20 -11.15 -15.96
N THR A 175 17.50 -11.43 -15.86
CA THR A 175 18.22 -12.05 -16.97
C THR A 175 17.65 -13.45 -17.16
N VAL A 176 17.26 -13.68 -18.42
CA VAL A 176 16.68 -14.88 -19.07
C VAL A 176 16.91 -16.20 -18.34
#